data_AF-A0A0D9YSG5-F1
#
_entry.id   AF-A0A0D9YSG5-F1
#
_cell.length_a   1.000
_cell.length_b   1.000
_cell.length_c   1.000
_cell.angle_alpha   90.00
_cell.angle_beta   90.00
_cell.angle_gamma   90.00
#
_symmetry.space_group_name_H-M   'P 1'
#
loop_
_entity.id
_entity.type
_entity.pdbx_description
1 polymer ?
#
loop_
_entity_poly.entity_id
_entity_poly.type
_entity_poly.pdbx_seq_one_letter_code
_entity_poly.pdbx_strand_id
1 'polypeptide(L)'
;MSLAIALNPTDASLFSNRSLCWLHLGEGKKALMDAEACRMMRPDWPKACYRKGAALMLLKDYKKACNSFLDGLKLEPENIEMKNALRHS
;
A
#
# COMPACT_ATOMS: atom_id res chain seq x y z
N MET A 1 25.48 18.35 -1.30
CA MET A 1 25.57 17.33 -2.36
C MET A 1 24.67 16.18 -1.92
N SER A 2 23.43 16.20 -2.42
CA SER A 2 22.40 15.23 -2.06
C SER A 2 22.85 13.83 -2.50
N LEU A 3 23.23 12.99 -1.54
CA LEU A 3 23.37 11.55 -1.77
C LEU A 3 22.00 11.04 -2.19
N ALA A 4 21.77 10.97 -3.50
CA ALA A 4 20.73 10.15 -4.09
C ALA A 4 21.10 8.71 -3.74
N ILE A 5 20.56 8.24 -2.62
CA ILE A 5 20.63 6.85 -2.20
C ILE A 5 20.20 6.04 -3.41
N ALA A 6 21.15 5.31 -3.96
CA ALA A 6 20.94 4.34 -5.01
C ALA A 6 19.86 3.37 -4.51
N LEU A 7 18.61 3.66 -4.87
CA LEU A 7 17.49 2.76 -4.68
C LEU A 7 17.78 1.61 -5.62
N ASN A 8 18.49 0.60 -5.13
CA ASN A 8 18.31 -0.75 -5.61
C ASN A 8 16.81 -1.01 -5.44
N PRO A 9 16.01 -1.01 -6.51
CA PRO A 9 14.60 -1.26 -6.40
C PRO A 9 14.49 -2.74 -6.07
N THR A 10 14.45 -3.07 -4.78
CA THR A 10 13.96 -4.37 -4.35
C THR A 10 12.55 -4.47 -4.93
N ASP A 11 12.26 -5.51 -5.71
CA ASP A 11 11.08 -5.57 -6.59
C ASP A 11 9.79 -5.05 -5.93
N ALA A 12 9.55 -5.36 -4.65
CA ALA A 12 8.42 -4.84 -3.88
C ALA A 12 8.23 -3.32 -3.97
N SER A 13 9.31 -2.53 -3.92
CA SER A 13 9.27 -1.06 -4.03
C SER A 13 8.78 -0.60 -5.39
N LEU A 14 9.15 -1.30 -6.46
CA LEU A 14 8.67 -1.02 -7.81
C LEU A 14 7.17 -1.28 -7.92
N PHE A 15 6.69 -2.43 -7.44
CA PHE A 15 5.25 -2.74 -7.42
C PHE A 15 4.47 -1.76 -6.52
N SER A 16 5.01 -1.37 -5.37
CA SER A 16 4.39 -0.33 -4.51
C SER A 16 4.25 1.02 -5.23
N ASN A 17 5.27 1.44 -5.98
CA ASN A 17 5.24 2.70 -6.71
C ASN A 17 4.27 2.62 -7.89
N ARG A 18 4.25 1.51 -8.62
CA ARG A 18 3.31 1.30 -9.74
C ARG A 18 1.86 1.20 -9.26
N SER A 19 1.62 0.53 -8.12
CA SER A 19 0.32 0.52 -7.43
C SER A 19 -0.17 1.94 -7.13
N LEU A 20 0.71 2.82 -6.62
CA LEU A 20 0.38 4.23 -6.41
C LEU A 20 -0.01 4.95 -7.70
N CYS A 21 0.74 4.75 -8.78
CA CYS A 21 0.40 5.33 -10.08
C CYS A 21 -0.99 4.88 -10.55
N TRP A 22 -1.32 3.60 -10.40
CA TRP A 22 -2.65 3.10 -10.72
C TRP A 22 -3.76 3.70 -9.86
N LEU A 23 -3.50 3.94 -8.56
CA LEU A 23 -4.46 4.64 -7.69
C LEU A 23 -4.78 6.04 -8.22
N HIS A 24 -3.74 6.81 -8.61
CA HIS A 24 -3.92 8.14 -9.18
C HIS A 24 -4.66 8.13 -10.53
N LEU A 25 -4.54 7.04 -11.28
CA LEU A 25 -5.25 6.83 -12.55
C LEU A 25 -6.68 6.29 -12.37
N GLY A 26 -7.13 6.00 -11.13
CA GLY A 26 -8.45 5.41 -10.89
C GLY A 26 -8.52 3.90 -11.18
N GLU A 27 -7.39 3.25 -11.48
CA GLU A 27 -7.29 1.86 -11.91
C GLU A 27 -7.16 0.91 -10.71
N GLY A 28 -8.19 0.85 -9.86
CA GLY A 28 -8.15 0.14 -8.57
C GLY A 28 -7.78 -1.35 -8.66
N LYS A 29 -8.21 -2.06 -9.72
CA LYS A 29 -7.87 -3.48 -9.91
C LYS A 29 -6.37 -3.69 -10.13
N LYS A 30 -5.75 -2.85 -10.97
CA LYS A 30 -4.31 -2.90 -11.25
C LYS A 30 -3.51 -2.49 -10.01
N ALA A 31 -3.98 -1.45 -9.30
CA ALA A 31 -3.40 -1.04 -8.03
C ALA A 31 -3.39 -2.18 -7.00
N LEU A 32 -4.49 -2.93 -6.91
CA LEU A 32 -4.62 -4.06 -6.00
C LEU A 32 -3.65 -5.19 -6.34
N MET A 33 -3.55 -5.58 -7.61
CA MET A 33 -2.64 -6.64 -8.05
C MET A 33 -1.17 -6.30 -7.69
N ASP A 34 -0.76 -5.06 -7.94
CA ASP A 34 0.60 -4.61 -7.60
C ASP A 34 0.81 -4.52 -6.08
N ALA A 35 -0.20 -4.11 -5.31
CA ALA A 35 -0.12 -4.09 -3.86
C ALA A 35 -0.02 -5.50 -3.25
N GLU A 36 -0.71 -6.48 -3.82
CA GLU A 36 -0.64 -7.87 -3.40
C GLU A 36 0.71 -8.51 -3.73
N ALA A 37 1.25 -8.25 -4.93
CA ALA A 37 2.61 -8.66 -5.28
C ALA A 37 3.62 -8.08 -4.29
N CYS A 38 3.52 -6.77 -4.00
CA CYS A 38 4.36 -6.11 -3.00
C CYS A 38 4.30 -6.82 -1.63
N ARG A 39 3.10 -7.19 -1.16
CA ARG A 39 2.91 -7.88 0.11
C ARG A 39 3.42 -9.33 0.09
N MET A 40 3.38 -10.02 -1.04
CA MET A 40 3.96 -11.36 -1.18
C MET A 40 5.49 -11.32 -1.10
N MET A 41 6.12 -10.29 -1.69
CA MET A 41 7.57 -10.11 -1.65
C MET A 41 8.08 -9.61 -0.31
N ARG A 42 7.31 -8.74 0.36
CA ARG A 42 7.64 -8.19 1.68
C ARG A 42 6.41 -8.21 2.61
N PRO A 43 6.15 -9.34 3.27
CA PRO A 43 5.00 -9.49 4.17
C PRO A 43 5.05 -8.55 5.38
N ASP A 44 6.25 -8.15 5.79
CA ASP A 44 6.57 -7.30 6.93
C ASP A 44 6.61 -5.80 6.59
N TRP A 45 6.17 -5.41 5.38
CA TRP A 45 6.26 -4.02 4.94
C TRP A 45 4.91 -3.29 5.05
N PRO A 46 4.73 -2.36 6.02
CA PRO A 46 3.45 -1.67 6.22
C PRO A 46 2.94 -0.97 4.96
N LYS A 47 3.84 -0.40 4.14
CA LYS A 47 3.46 0.30 2.91
C LYS A 47 2.69 -0.58 1.93
N ALA A 48 2.97 -1.88 1.87
CA ALA A 48 2.23 -2.82 1.04
C ALA A 48 0.76 -2.95 1.50
N CYS A 49 0.54 -3.04 2.81
CA CYS A 49 -0.79 -3.05 3.42
C CYS A 49 -1.56 -1.76 3.14
N TYR A 50 -0.90 -0.61 3.22
CA TYR A 50 -1.52 0.67 2.90
C TYR A 50 -1.94 0.75 1.42
N ARG A 51 -1.06 0.36 0.48
CA ARG A 51 -1.36 0.33 -0.95
C ARG A 51 -2.55 -0.58 -1.25
N LYS A 52 -2.60 -1.75 -0.60
CA LYS A 52 -3.72 -2.69 -0.74
C LYS A 52 -5.02 -2.09 -0.22
N GLY A 53 -5.00 -1.48 0.97
CA GLY A 53 -6.15 -0.80 1.55
C GLY A 53 -6.67 0.32 0.65
N ALA A 54 -5.79 1.20 0.16
CA ALA A 54 -6.15 2.29 -0.75
C ALA A 54 -6.73 1.77 -2.08
N ALA A 55 -6.21 0.67 -2.62
CA ALA A 55 -6.77 0.05 -3.83
C ALA A 55 -8.18 -0.51 -3.59
N LEU A 56 -8.40 -1.14 -2.44
CA LEU A 56 -9.71 -1.66 -2.05
C LEU A 56 -10.71 -0.53 -1.76
N MET A 57 -10.27 0.59 -1.18
CA MET A 57 -11.07 1.81 -1.04
C MET A 57 -11.58 2.31 -2.39
N LEU A 58 -10.68 2.40 -3.37
CA LEU A 58 -11.03 2.83 -4.73
C LEU A 58 -12.01 1.85 -5.41
N LEU A 59 -11.89 0.56 -5.11
CA LEU A 59 -12.81 -0.49 -5.54
C LEU A 59 -14.10 -0.58 -4.71
N LYS A 60 -14.26 0.26 -3.69
CA LYS A 60 -15.40 0.27 -2.74
C LYS A 60 -15.56 -1.04 -1.95
N ASP A 61 -14.50 -1.83 -1.81
CA ASP A 61 -14.44 -3.00 -0.92
C ASP A 61 -13.93 -2.56 0.47
N TYR A 62 -14.72 -1.72 1.13
CA TYR A 62 -14.39 -1.08 2.40
C TYR A 62 -14.02 -2.08 3.49
N LYS A 63 -14.73 -3.21 3.56
CA LYS A 63 -14.45 -4.27 4.54
C LYS A 63 -13.03 -4.81 4.40
N LYS A 64 -12.59 -5.14 3.18
CA LYS A 64 -11.23 -5.62 2.96
C LYS A 64 -10.20 -4.50 3.07
N ALA A 65 -10.57 -3.26 2.77
CA ALA A 65 -9.72 -2.09 2.97
C ALA A 65 -9.37 -1.92 4.46
N CYS A 66 -10.37 -1.91 5.35
CA CYS A 66 -10.19 -1.84 6.80
C CYS A 66 -9.26 -2.94 7.30
N ASN A 67 -9.50 -4.19 6.88
CA ASN A 67 -8.63 -5.31 7.26
C ASN A 67 -7.18 -5.11 6.82
N SER A 68 -6.97 -4.56 5.61
CA SER A 68 -5.62 -4.29 5.10
C SER A 68 -4.92 -3.19 5.90
N PHE A 69 -5.64 -2.12 6.27
CA PHE A 69 -5.08 -1.08 7.14
C PHE A 69 -4.78 -1.58 8.56
N LEU A 70 -5.67 -2.40 9.13
CA LEU A 70 -5.44 -3.04 10.43
C LEU A 70 -4.22 -3.96 10.41
N ASP A 71 -4.03 -4.74 9.36
CA ASP A 71 -2.82 -5.57 9.21
C ASP A 71 -1.56 -4.70 9.13
N GLY A 72 -1.61 -3.57 8.43
CA GLY A 72 -0.52 -2.60 8.39
C GLY A 72 -0.22 -1.99 9.77
N LEU A 73 -1.24 -1.64 10.54
CA LEU A 73 -1.10 -1.09 11.90
C LEU A 73 -0.58 -2.13 12.89
N LYS A 74 -0.76 -3.43 12.66
CA LYS A 74 -0.05 -4.46 13.46
C LYS A 74 1.46 -4.42 13.25
N LEU A 75 1.92 -4.04 12.06
CA LEU A 75 3.33 -3.92 11.71
C LEU A 75 3.92 -2.57 12.16
N GLU A 76 3.16 -1.49 11.98
CA GLU A 76 3.55 -0.13 12.37
C GLU A 76 2.39 0.58 13.08
N PRO A 77 2.24 0.37 14.40
CA PRO A 77 1.11 0.89 15.17
C PRO A 77 0.98 2.41 15.16
N GLU A 78 2.08 3.14 14.96
CA GLU A 78 2.11 4.61 14.97
C GLU A 78 1.97 5.25 13.59
N ASN A 79 1.65 4.48 12.55
CA ASN A 79 1.45 5.01 11.21
C ASN A 79 0.17 5.89 11.14
N ILE A 80 0.37 7.22 11.16
CA ILE A 80 -0.71 8.21 11.13
C ILE A 80 -1.53 8.12 9.83
N GLU A 81 -0.88 7.85 8.70
CA GLU A 81 -1.54 7.75 7.39
C GLU A 81 -2.54 6.59 7.38
N MET A 82 -2.16 5.42 7.91
CA MET A 82 -3.07 4.28 8.08
C MET A 82 -4.16 4.53 9.10
N LYS A 83 -3.85 5.16 10.25
CA LYS A 83 -4.87 5.53 11.26
C LYS A 83 -5.93 6.44 10.62
N ASN A 84 -5.51 7.40 9.80
CA ASN A 84 -6.42 8.29 9.08
C ASN A 84 -7.21 7.54 8.01
N ALA A 85 -6.55 6.71 7.20
CA ALA A 85 -7.22 5.92 6.16
C ALA A 85 -8.30 4.99 6.74
N LEU A 86 -8.04 4.37 7.89
CA LEU A 86 -9.00 3.52 8.60
C LEU A 86 -10.21 4.30 9.17
N ARG A 87 -10.03 5.58 9.51
CA ARG A 87 -11.14 6.44 9.98
C ARG A 87 -12.05 6.87 8.82
N HIS A 88 -11.54 6.88 7.60
CA HIS A 88 -12.24 7.29 6.39
C HIS A 88 -12.65 6.12 5.49
N SER A 89 -12.43 4.88 5.93
CA SER A 89 -12.74 3.63 5.23
C SER A 89 -14.10 3.05 5.55
#